data_AF-A0A939EYD2-F1
#
_entry.id   AF-A0A939EYD2-F1
#
_cell.length_a   1.000
_cell.length_b   1.000
_cell.length_c   1.000
_cell.angle_alpha   90.00
_cell.angle_beta   90.00
_cell.angle_gamma   90.00
#
_symmetry.space_group_name_H-M   'P 1'
#
loop_
_entity.id
_entity.type
_entity.pdbx_description
1 polymer ?
#
loop_
_entity_poly.entity_id
_entity_poly.type
_entity_poly.pdbx_seq_one_letter_code
_entity_poly.pdbx_strand_id
1 'polypeptide(L)'
;MSDLSSANSLTEKTDAQLLFLAQHPDLYHPDLIVAALRELRRRGISPEPTQPEPRRHENRLPAYEEEAPEPALWQRPAPWVAVLAVLLIGGILYWNNLQSKAAQTLAVQPAEEKPIVLETVETHLIPTFDSLTRTQIAQEMRQLTAAERTEDTSATRRYRILATRYWNAENQSTYLFSKLNGNATDAGLAAQAPVVVEEWRRLTKALVYDHSLTPVLAERMNLMRRAAYLRIKTLQEVARHAQNDQPILDPNILSLRDSATHMRESLLSREQQLNQMRRMVIQAP
;
A
#
# COMPACT_ATOMS: atom_id res chain seq x y z
N MET A 1 8.29 2.99 -29.74
CA MET A 1 6.98 2.91 -30.44
C MET A 1 5.84 2.53 -29.48
N SER A 2 5.84 3.00 -28.23
CA SER A 2 4.89 2.54 -27.18
C SER A 2 3.75 3.54 -26.89
N ASP A 3 3.82 4.76 -27.43
CA ASP A 3 2.88 5.84 -27.10
C ASP A 3 1.55 5.76 -27.87
N LEU A 4 1.56 5.25 -29.10
CA LEU A 4 0.36 5.19 -29.94
C LEU A 4 -0.64 4.14 -29.46
N SER A 5 -0.17 2.99 -28.98
CA SER A 5 -1.03 1.94 -28.40
C SER A 5 -1.71 2.41 -27.10
N SER A 6 -0.97 3.16 -26.30
CA SER A 6 -1.44 3.71 -25.02
C SER A 6 -2.55 4.76 -25.21
N ALA A 7 -2.43 5.63 -26.22
CA ALA A 7 -3.43 6.66 -26.53
C ALA A 7 -4.73 6.11 -27.12
N ASN A 8 -4.64 5.04 -27.93
CA ASN A 8 -5.83 4.43 -28.54
C ASN A 8 -6.73 3.74 -27.51
N SER A 9 -6.15 3.00 -26.55
CA SER A 9 -6.96 2.30 -25.53
C SER A 9 -7.65 3.25 -24.53
N LEU A 10 -7.09 4.44 -24.27
CA LEU A 10 -7.77 5.46 -23.46
C LEU A 10 -8.94 6.12 -24.20
N THR A 11 -8.91 6.14 -25.53
CA THR A 11 -10.00 6.68 -26.36
C THR A 11 -11.27 5.81 -26.24
N GLU A 12 -11.12 4.51 -26.03
CA GLU A 12 -12.25 3.58 -25.87
C GLU A 12 -12.88 3.61 -24.47
N LYS A 13 -12.25 4.28 -23.50
CA LYS A 13 -12.77 4.37 -22.12
C LYS A 13 -13.93 5.35 -22.02
N THR A 14 -14.83 5.07 -21.08
CA THR A 14 -15.91 6.02 -20.73
C THR A 14 -15.37 7.19 -19.94
N ASP A 15 -16.11 8.32 -19.95
CA ASP A 15 -15.71 9.52 -19.22
C ASP A 15 -15.61 9.27 -17.71
N ALA A 16 -16.52 8.45 -17.16
CA ALA A 16 -16.46 8.04 -15.76
C ALA A 16 -15.18 7.25 -15.43
N GLN A 17 -14.71 6.38 -16.34
CA GLN A 17 -13.46 5.64 -16.13
C GLN A 17 -12.25 6.57 -16.20
N LEU A 18 -12.23 7.53 -17.13
CA LEU A 18 -11.15 8.50 -17.24
C LEU A 18 -11.12 9.45 -16.04
N LEU A 19 -12.28 9.88 -15.54
CA LEU A 19 -12.42 10.64 -14.30
C LEU A 19 -11.91 9.84 -13.10
N PHE A 20 -12.24 8.56 -13.00
CA PHE A 20 -11.75 7.69 -11.94
C PHE A 20 -10.20 7.62 -11.92
N LEU A 21 -9.57 7.50 -13.10
CA LEU A 21 -8.10 7.54 -13.20
C LEU A 21 -7.53 8.88 -12.71
N ALA A 22 -8.19 9.99 -13.02
CA ALA A 22 -7.77 11.33 -12.61
C ALA A 22 -7.97 11.59 -11.11
N GLN A 23 -9.02 11.02 -10.51
CA GLN A 23 -9.37 11.20 -9.09
C GLN A 23 -8.52 10.34 -8.14
N HIS A 24 -7.88 9.28 -8.63
CA HIS A 24 -7.05 8.38 -7.83
C HIS A 24 -5.58 8.35 -8.28
N PRO A 25 -4.88 9.50 -8.29
CA PRO A 25 -3.52 9.59 -8.85
C PRO A 25 -2.47 8.78 -8.08
N ASP A 26 -2.77 8.42 -6.83
CA ASP A 26 -1.93 7.62 -5.94
C ASP A 26 -1.85 6.14 -6.37
N LEU A 27 -2.88 5.63 -7.05
CA LEU A 27 -3.03 4.22 -7.47
C LEU A 27 -2.44 3.91 -8.85
N TYR A 28 -2.27 4.94 -9.67
CA TYR A 28 -1.89 4.80 -11.08
C TYR A 28 -0.54 5.44 -11.37
N HIS A 29 0.06 5.03 -12.49
CA HIS A 29 1.30 5.64 -12.96
C HIS A 29 1.04 7.08 -13.46
N PRO A 30 1.96 8.05 -13.21
CA PRO A 30 1.80 9.45 -13.59
C PRO A 30 1.45 9.66 -15.06
N ASP A 31 2.16 9.00 -15.98
CA ASP A 31 1.87 9.12 -17.42
C ASP A 31 0.43 8.76 -17.80
N LEU A 32 -0.16 7.76 -17.13
CA LEU A 32 -1.54 7.33 -17.41
C LEU A 32 -2.53 8.42 -16.98
N ILE A 33 -2.27 9.07 -15.86
CA ILE A 33 -3.09 10.16 -15.33
C ILE A 33 -2.99 11.36 -16.29
N VAL A 34 -1.78 11.73 -16.72
CA VAL A 34 -1.57 12.81 -17.69
C VAL A 34 -2.31 12.52 -19.01
N ALA A 35 -2.25 11.28 -19.49
CA ALA A 35 -2.95 10.88 -20.70
C ALA A 35 -4.48 10.90 -20.52
N ALA A 36 -5.00 10.42 -19.37
CA ALA A 36 -6.43 10.47 -19.05
C ALA A 36 -6.94 11.92 -18.92
N LEU A 37 -6.19 12.80 -18.26
CA LEU A 37 -6.51 14.23 -18.16
C LEU A 37 -6.51 14.93 -19.52
N ARG A 38 -5.58 14.55 -20.41
CA ARG A 38 -5.55 15.07 -21.79
C ARG A 38 -6.77 14.61 -22.58
N GLU A 39 -7.16 13.35 -22.41
CA GLU A 39 -8.34 12.79 -23.06
C GLU A 39 -9.64 13.42 -22.56
N LEU A 40 -9.80 13.64 -21.24
CA LEU A 40 -10.93 14.36 -20.68
C LEU A 40 -11.03 15.79 -21.24
N ARG A 41 -9.90 16.51 -21.30
CA ARG A 41 -9.86 17.85 -21.91
C ARG A 41 -10.23 17.81 -23.40
N ARG A 42 -9.81 16.79 -24.15
CA ARG A 42 -10.20 16.59 -25.56
C ARG A 42 -11.72 16.43 -25.69
N ARG A 43 -12.37 15.80 -24.70
CA ARG A 43 -13.82 15.61 -24.64
C ARG A 43 -14.59 16.79 -24.04
N GLY A 44 -13.90 17.90 -23.70
CA GLY A 44 -14.52 19.07 -23.10
C GLY A 44 -14.87 18.92 -21.61
N ILE A 45 -14.39 17.86 -20.95
CA ILE A 45 -14.58 17.62 -19.53
C ILE A 45 -13.35 18.14 -18.80
N SER A 46 -13.52 19.18 -17.99
CA SER A 46 -12.44 19.72 -17.16
C SER A 46 -12.58 19.11 -15.76
N PRO A 47 -11.73 18.14 -15.37
CA PRO A 47 -11.78 17.58 -14.03
C PRO A 47 -11.36 18.67 -13.04
N GLU A 48 -12.28 19.04 -12.15
CA GLU A 48 -11.99 19.94 -11.05
C GLU A 48 -10.98 19.24 -10.11
N PRO A 49 -9.87 19.90 -9.72
CA PRO A 49 -8.95 19.31 -8.77
C PRO A 49 -9.70 19.08 -7.46
N THR A 50 -10.00 17.83 -7.15
CA THR A 50 -10.69 17.48 -5.92
C THR A 50 -9.73 17.80 -4.78
N GLN A 51 -10.01 18.90 -4.06
CA GLN A 51 -9.38 19.11 -2.76
C GLN A 51 -9.69 17.87 -1.90
N PRO A 52 -8.70 17.29 -1.20
CA PRO A 52 -8.97 16.17 -0.32
C PRO A 52 -10.02 16.62 0.70
N GLU A 53 -11.22 16.04 0.65
CA GLU A 53 -12.21 16.27 1.68
C GLU A 53 -11.61 15.89 3.04
N PRO A 54 -11.72 16.75 4.07
CA PRO A 54 -11.32 16.36 5.41
C PRO A 54 -12.17 15.16 5.82
N ARG A 55 -11.53 14.01 5.98
CA ARG A 55 -12.14 12.77 6.47
C ARG A 55 -12.86 13.08 7.79
N ARG A 56 -14.18 13.22 7.76
CA ARG A 56 -14.99 13.21 8.98
C ARG A 56 -14.91 11.80 9.54
N HIS A 57 -14.16 11.65 10.62
CA HIS A 57 -14.20 10.46 11.46
C HIS A 57 -15.59 10.40 12.13
N GLU A 58 -16.56 9.76 11.50
CA GLU A 58 -17.76 9.29 12.21
C GLU A 58 -17.39 8.04 13.02
N ASN A 59 -16.72 8.26 14.15
CA ASN A 59 -16.66 7.28 15.23
C ASN A 59 -18.02 7.29 15.94
N ARG A 60 -18.98 6.52 15.42
CA ARG A 60 -20.20 6.19 16.16
C ARG A 60 -20.04 4.80 16.77
N LEU A 61 -19.44 4.75 17.95
CA LEU A 61 -19.49 3.58 18.83
C LEU A 61 -20.90 3.47 19.44
N PRO A 62 -21.50 2.27 19.54
CA PRO A 62 -22.72 2.08 20.32
C PRO A 62 -22.41 2.26 21.81
N ALA A 63 -23.29 3.01 22.47
CA ALA A 63 -23.28 3.25 23.91
C ALA A 63 -23.51 1.93 24.66
N TYR A 64 -22.58 1.59 25.55
CA TYR A 64 -22.86 0.73 26.69
C TYR A 64 -23.08 1.63 27.91
N GLU A 65 -24.26 1.49 28.51
CA GLU A 65 -24.56 1.97 29.86
C GLU A 65 -23.75 1.14 30.85
N GLU A 66 -22.95 1.80 31.68
CA GLU A 66 -22.38 1.19 32.89
C GLU A 66 -22.55 2.19 34.03
N GLU A 67 -23.41 1.82 34.98
CA GLU A 67 -23.74 2.55 36.20
C GLU A 67 -22.52 2.64 37.15
N ALA A 68 -22.23 3.86 37.62
CA ALA A 68 -21.84 4.31 38.96
C ALA A 68 -21.00 3.38 39.90
N PRO A 69 -20.03 3.91 40.70
CA PRO A 69 -20.29 5.08 41.54
C PRO A 69 -19.15 6.11 41.69
N GLU A 70 -19.55 7.37 41.93
CA GLU A 70 -18.68 8.45 42.37
C GLU A 70 -18.13 8.21 43.78
N PRO A 71 -16.87 8.57 44.04
CA PRO A 71 -16.44 8.94 45.39
C PRO A 71 -16.17 10.45 45.52
N ALA A 72 -17.08 11.09 46.27
CA ALA A 72 -16.87 12.15 47.27
C ALA A 72 -15.58 12.99 47.19
N LEU A 73 -15.64 14.04 46.36
CA LEU A 73 -14.80 15.23 46.46
C LEU A 73 -15.23 16.07 47.67
N TRP A 74 -14.72 15.81 48.87
CA TRP A 74 -14.53 16.80 49.95
C TRP A 74 -14.01 16.12 51.22
N GLN A 75 -12.69 16.20 51.47
CA GLN A 75 -12.08 16.33 52.81
C GLN A 75 -10.53 16.38 52.76
N ARG A 76 -9.96 17.51 52.27
CA ARG A 76 -8.63 18.13 52.60
C ARG A 76 -7.33 17.26 52.44
N PRO A 77 -6.10 17.83 52.44
CA PRO A 77 -5.63 19.20 52.21
C PRO A 77 -4.76 19.36 50.94
N ALA A 78 -4.82 20.55 50.34
CA ALA A 78 -3.84 21.20 49.45
C ALA A 78 -3.42 20.50 48.12
N PRO A 79 -4.11 20.78 46.98
CA PRO A 79 -3.67 20.34 45.64
C PRO A 79 -2.37 20.99 45.13
N TRP A 80 -1.72 21.83 45.95
CA TRP A 80 -0.51 22.56 45.58
C TRP A 80 0.75 21.70 45.50
N VAL A 81 0.82 20.56 46.20
CA VAL A 81 2.01 19.68 46.17
C VAL A 81 2.12 18.92 44.84
N ALA A 82 0.99 18.53 44.23
CA ALA A 82 0.97 17.84 42.95
C ALA A 82 1.38 18.76 41.79
N VAL A 83 0.96 20.04 41.83
CA VAL A 83 1.34 21.05 40.83
C VAL A 83 2.83 21.37 40.91
N LEU A 84 3.40 21.41 42.12
CA LEU A 84 4.83 21.67 42.33
C LEU A 84 5.71 20.49 41.88
N ALA A 85 5.22 19.25 42.03
CA ALA A 85 5.90 18.06 41.52
C ALA A 85 5.90 17.98 39.98
N VAL A 86 4.80 18.35 39.32
CA VAL A 86 4.72 18.40 37.85
C VAL A 86 5.60 19.51 37.28
N LEU A 87 5.67 20.68 37.94
CA LEU A 87 6.58 21.77 37.54
C LEU A 87 8.05 21.42 37.75
N LEU A 88 8.40 20.68 38.81
CA LEU A 88 9.77 20.20 39.03
C LEU A 88 10.20 19.18 37.96
N ILE A 89 9.34 18.22 37.62
CA ILE A 89 9.64 17.21 36.58
C ILE A 89 9.70 17.88 35.20
N GLY A 90 8.78 18.79 34.89
CA GLY A 90 8.79 19.56 33.64
C GLY A 90 10.02 20.47 33.52
N GLY A 91 10.46 21.09 34.61
CA GLY A 91 11.66 21.92 34.66
C GLY A 91 12.95 21.13 34.45
N ILE A 92 13.08 19.93 35.03
CA ILE A 92 14.25 19.06 34.85
C ILE A 92 14.34 18.54 33.41
N LEU A 93 13.21 18.15 32.81
CA LEU A 93 13.17 17.70 31.40
C LEU A 93 13.47 18.85 30.43
N TYR A 94 12.96 20.05 30.71
CA TYR A 94 13.25 21.24 29.90
C TYR A 94 14.74 21.64 30.01
N TRP A 95 15.32 21.59 31.19
CA TRP A 95 16.74 21.92 31.40
C TRP A 95 17.69 20.89 30.78
N ASN A 96 17.38 19.59 30.87
CA ASN A 96 18.14 18.55 30.16
C ASN A 96 18.09 18.74 28.64
N ASN A 97 16.94 19.10 28.09
CA ASN A 97 16.79 19.37 26.66
C ASN A 97 17.57 20.63 26.22
N LEU A 98 17.62 21.67 27.06
CA LEU A 98 18.46 22.84 26.80
C LEU A 98 19.96 22.55 26.91
N GLN A 99 20.42 21.69 27.82
CA GLN A 99 21.83 21.28 27.87
C GLN A 99 22.22 20.42 26.67
N SER A 100 21.33 19.56 26.15
CA SER A 100 21.57 18.82 24.91
C SER A 100 21.70 19.74 23.68
N LYS A 101 21.01 20.88 23.66
CA LYS A 101 21.13 21.88 22.58
C LYS A 101 22.33 22.81 22.78
N ALA A 102 22.66 23.18 24.02
CA ALA A 102 23.83 24.02 24.32
C ALA A 102 25.17 23.28 24.14
N ALA A 103 25.18 21.96 24.35
CA ALA A 103 26.34 21.11 24.05
C ALA A 103 26.61 20.94 22.55
N GLN A 104 25.65 21.27 21.67
CA GLN A 104 25.83 21.26 20.22
C GLN A 104 26.29 22.61 19.65
N THR A 105 26.35 23.69 20.45
CA THR A 105 26.69 25.04 19.97
C THR A 105 28.07 25.56 20.37
N LEU A 106 28.88 24.81 21.12
CA LEU A 106 30.22 25.25 21.57
C LEU A 106 31.39 24.38 21.12
N ALA A 107 31.24 23.67 20.00
CA ALA A 107 32.36 23.02 19.31
C ALA A 107 32.42 23.45 17.84
N VAL A 108 32.50 24.77 17.59
CA VAL A 108 33.08 25.27 16.34
C VAL A 108 34.59 25.29 16.51
N GLN A 109 35.23 24.14 16.27
CA GLN A 109 36.63 24.14 15.87
C GLN A 109 36.72 24.76 14.47
N PRO A 110 37.78 25.54 14.16
CA PRO A 110 38.01 26.02 12.81
C PRO A 110 38.07 24.81 11.87
N ALA A 111 37.28 24.87 10.80
CA ALA A 111 37.10 23.80 9.84
C ALA A 111 38.43 23.39 9.22
N GLU A 112 39.00 22.31 9.72
CA GLU A 112 39.91 21.48 8.93
C GLU A 112 39.01 20.70 7.95
N GLU A 113 39.18 21.00 6.67
CA GLU A 113 38.39 20.50 5.54
C GLU A 113 38.59 18.97 5.43
N LYS A 114 37.91 18.22 6.29
CA LYS A 114 37.82 16.77 6.18
C LYS A 114 37.09 16.48 4.87
N PRO A 115 37.66 15.66 3.98
CA PRO A 115 36.99 15.31 2.72
C PRO A 115 35.60 14.79 3.04
N ILE A 116 34.61 15.21 2.25
CA ILE A 116 33.23 14.73 2.34
C ILE A 116 33.27 13.22 2.17
N VAL A 117 33.32 12.50 3.30
CA VAL A 117 33.15 11.05 3.30
C VAL A 117 31.66 10.86 3.08
N LEU A 118 31.32 10.48 1.85
CA LEU A 118 30.01 9.95 1.54
C LEU A 118 29.81 8.75 2.47
N GLU A 119 29.02 8.92 3.54
CA GLU A 119 28.51 7.77 4.28
C GLU A 119 27.78 6.92 3.24
N THR A 120 28.32 5.72 3.01
CA THR A 120 27.70 4.72 2.16
C THR A 120 26.36 4.39 2.78
N VAL A 121 25.31 5.05 2.31
CA VAL A 121 23.92 4.67 2.59
C VAL A 121 23.83 3.20 2.20
N GLU A 122 23.64 2.32 3.19
CA GLU A 122 23.45 0.90 2.93
C GLU A 122 22.26 0.76 1.97
N THR A 123 22.55 0.52 0.70
CA THR A 123 21.53 0.19 -0.29
C THR A 123 21.05 -1.20 0.03
N HIS A 124 20.01 -1.31 0.85
CA HIS A 124 19.30 -2.57 1.03
C HIS A 124 18.62 -2.94 -0.30
N LEU A 125 19.31 -3.75 -1.10
CA LEU A 125 18.80 -4.22 -2.38
C LEU A 125 17.65 -5.20 -2.14
N ILE A 126 16.48 -4.91 -2.72
CA ILE A 126 15.37 -5.85 -2.77
C ILE A 126 15.80 -7.03 -3.65
N PRO A 127 15.72 -8.29 -3.18
CA PRO A 127 16.11 -9.45 -3.97
C PRO A 127 15.28 -9.62 -5.24
N THR A 128 15.82 -10.34 -6.22
CA THR A 128 15.03 -10.81 -7.36
C THR A 128 14.33 -12.12 -7.00
N PHE A 129 13.13 -12.34 -7.56
CA PHE A 129 12.27 -13.48 -7.22
C PHE A 129 11.94 -14.35 -8.45
N ASP A 130 12.80 -14.36 -9.47
CA ASP A 130 12.49 -14.94 -10.78
C ASP A 130 12.10 -16.43 -10.72
N SER A 131 12.79 -17.22 -9.88
CA SER A 131 12.50 -18.65 -9.72
C SER A 131 11.12 -18.87 -9.08
N LEU A 132 10.82 -18.13 -8.01
CA LEU A 132 9.53 -18.18 -7.31
C LEU A 132 8.39 -17.67 -8.20
N THR A 133 8.60 -16.60 -8.94
CA THR A 133 7.62 -16.07 -9.89
C THR A 133 7.29 -17.11 -10.97
N ARG A 134 8.29 -17.82 -11.51
CA ARG A 134 8.05 -18.89 -12.50
C ARG A 134 7.21 -20.03 -11.93
N THR A 135 7.44 -20.45 -10.68
CA THR A 135 6.66 -21.52 -10.05
C THR A 135 5.23 -21.09 -9.78
N GLN A 136 5.02 -19.85 -9.31
CA GLN A 136 3.70 -19.29 -9.06
C GLN A 136 2.88 -19.16 -10.35
N ILE A 137 3.48 -18.66 -11.44
CA ILE A 137 2.81 -18.62 -12.76
C ILE A 137 2.48 -20.04 -13.21
N ALA A 138 3.40 -21.00 -13.10
CA ALA A 138 3.12 -22.38 -13.49
C ALA A 138 1.96 -22.98 -12.70
N GLN A 139 1.91 -22.73 -11.39
CA GLN A 139 0.81 -23.15 -10.52
C GLN A 139 -0.51 -22.47 -10.93
N GLU A 140 -0.48 -21.17 -11.16
CA GLU A 140 -1.62 -20.39 -11.59
C GLU A 140 -2.18 -20.91 -12.92
N MET A 141 -1.32 -21.15 -13.91
CA MET A 141 -1.70 -21.67 -15.23
C MET A 141 -2.27 -23.10 -15.16
N ARG A 142 -1.87 -23.91 -14.18
CA ARG A 142 -2.49 -25.23 -13.95
C ARG A 142 -3.96 -25.13 -13.52
N GLN A 143 -4.38 -24.02 -12.91
CA GLN A 143 -5.78 -23.80 -12.52
C GLN A 143 -6.70 -23.41 -13.70
N LEU A 144 -6.15 -23.20 -14.90
CA LEU A 144 -6.95 -22.97 -16.10
C LEU A 144 -7.60 -24.27 -16.59
N THR A 145 -8.69 -24.13 -17.32
CA THR A 145 -9.38 -25.26 -17.95
C THR A 145 -8.46 -25.98 -18.93
N ALA A 146 -8.72 -27.27 -19.21
CA ALA A 146 -7.88 -28.05 -20.13
C ALA A 146 -7.79 -27.39 -21.52
N ALA A 147 -8.91 -26.86 -22.02
CA ALA A 147 -8.98 -26.13 -23.30
C ALA A 147 -8.05 -24.89 -23.32
N GLU A 148 -8.11 -24.05 -22.29
CA GLU A 148 -7.28 -22.84 -22.19
C GLU A 148 -5.80 -23.15 -21.90
N ARG A 149 -5.51 -24.33 -21.36
CA ARG A 149 -4.13 -24.76 -21.04
C ARG A 149 -3.38 -25.24 -22.27
N THR A 150 -4.07 -25.92 -23.20
CA THR A 150 -3.46 -26.48 -24.41
C THR A 150 -3.32 -25.47 -25.54
N GLU A 151 -4.15 -24.42 -25.55
CA GLU A 151 -4.08 -23.38 -26.57
C GLU A 151 -3.10 -22.27 -26.17
N ASP A 152 -1.93 -22.23 -26.82
CA ASP A 152 -0.99 -21.10 -26.68
C ASP A 152 -1.45 -19.90 -27.52
N THR A 153 -2.51 -19.25 -27.05
CA THR A 153 -3.06 -18.05 -27.70
C THR A 153 -2.24 -16.80 -27.39
N SER A 154 -2.40 -15.75 -28.21
CA SER A 154 -1.83 -14.43 -27.92
C SER A 154 -2.37 -13.85 -26.60
N ALA A 155 -3.63 -14.12 -26.25
CA ALA A 155 -4.22 -13.76 -24.96
C ALA A 155 -3.51 -14.44 -23.79
N THR A 156 -3.23 -15.74 -23.91
CA THR A 156 -2.48 -16.50 -22.89
C THR A 156 -1.07 -15.95 -22.69
N ARG A 157 -0.38 -15.57 -23.77
CA ARG A 157 0.96 -14.95 -23.69
C ARG A 157 0.92 -13.58 -23.01
N ARG A 158 -0.03 -12.71 -23.39
CA ARG A 158 -0.23 -11.40 -22.75
C ARG A 158 -0.53 -11.56 -21.26
N TYR A 159 -1.41 -12.50 -20.92
CA TYR A 159 -1.71 -12.83 -19.54
C TYR A 159 -0.47 -13.24 -18.75
N ARG A 160 0.36 -14.16 -19.27
CA ARG A 160 1.62 -14.58 -18.61
C ARG A 160 2.54 -13.39 -18.34
N ILE A 161 2.69 -12.46 -19.28
CA ILE A 161 3.52 -11.26 -19.09
C ILE A 161 2.99 -10.41 -17.93
N LEU A 162 1.67 -10.21 -17.86
CA LEU A 162 1.03 -9.45 -16.77
C LEU A 162 1.16 -10.18 -15.43
N ALA A 163 0.95 -11.49 -15.41
CA ALA A 163 1.11 -12.33 -14.22
C ALA A 163 2.56 -12.31 -13.71
N THR A 164 3.57 -12.34 -14.59
CA THR A 164 4.99 -12.17 -14.19
C THR A 164 5.22 -10.86 -13.46
N ARG A 165 4.71 -9.74 -14.01
CA ARG A 165 4.84 -8.43 -13.38
C ARG A 165 4.14 -8.38 -12.02
N TYR A 166 2.95 -8.97 -11.95
CA TYR A 166 2.19 -9.10 -10.71
C TYR A 166 2.96 -9.89 -9.64
N TRP A 167 3.41 -11.11 -9.95
CA TRP A 167 4.10 -11.96 -8.99
C TRP A 167 5.45 -11.39 -8.56
N ASN A 168 6.17 -10.69 -9.45
CA ASN A 168 7.38 -9.97 -9.06
C ASN A 168 7.08 -8.89 -8.01
N ALA A 169 6.08 -8.03 -8.25
CA ALA A 169 5.69 -6.98 -7.30
C ALA A 169 5.15 -7.56 -5.98
N GLU A 170 4.38 -8.66 -6.05
CA GLU A 170 3.84 -9.36 -4.87
C GLU A 170 4.93 -10.01 -4.03
N ASN A 171 5.91 -10.65 -4.66
CA ASN A 171 7.03 -11.27 -3.94
C ASN A 171 7.92 -10.22 -3.27
N GLN A 172 8.18 -9.09 -3.94
CA GLN A 172 8.88 -7.95 -3.33
C GLN A 172 8.10 -7.37 -2.14
N SER A 173 6.79 -7.21 -2.27
CA SER A 173 5.92 -6.74 -1.17
C SER A 173 5.95 -7.70 0.01
N THR A 174 5.83 -9.00 -0.26
CA THR A 174 5.87 -10.04 0.77
C THR A 174 7.21 -10.06 1.48
N TYR A 175 8.31 -9.90 0.75
CA TYR A 175 9.64 -9.77 1.32
C TYR A 175 9.73 -8.57 2.26
N LEU A 176 9.28 -7.38 1.85
CA LEU A 176 9.25 -6.21 2.72
C LEU A 176 8.42 -6.46 3.99
N PHE A 177 7.23 -7.03 3.85
CA PHE A 177 6.38 -7.34 5.02
C PHE A 177 6.96 -8.44 5.91
N SER A 178 7.78 -9.35 5.38
CA SER A 178 8.47 -10.36 6.20
C SER A 178 9.60 -9.78 7.05
N LYS A 179 10.13 -8.60 6.67
CA LYS A 179 11.16 -7.89 7.44
C LYS A 179 10.60 -7.10 8.62
N LEU A 180 9.28 -6.91 8.69
CA LEU A 180 8.56 -6.20 9.76
C LEU A 180 8.48 -6.97 11.09
N ASN A 181 9.54 -7.70 11.47
CA ASN A 181 9.56 -8.49 12.71
C ASN A 181 9.50 -7.58 13.96
N GLY A 182 8.29 -7.25 14.41
CA GLY A 182 7.97 -6.67 15.71
C GLY A 182 8.39 -5.21 15.95
N ASN A 183 9.41 -4.71 15.26
CA ASN A 183 9.89 -3.34 15.41
C ASN A 183 9.18 -2.42 14.42
N ALA A 184 8.20 -1.69 14.94
CA ALA A 184 7.26 -0.84 14.21
C ALA A 184 7.86 0.45 13.61
N THR A 185 9.18 0.57 13.52
CA THR A 185 9.90 1.81 13.16
C THR A 185 11.17 1.55 12.36
N ASP A 186 11.22 0.47 11.55
CA ASP A 186 12.36 0.25 10.66
C ASP A 186 12.39 1.32 9.55
N ALA A 187 13.30 2.28 9.68
CA ALA A 187 13.54 3.35 8.71
C ALA A 187 13.85 2.80 7.30
N GLY A 188 14.38 1.58 7.19
CA GLY A 188 14.62 0.91 5.92
C GLY A 188 13.35 0.64 5.13
N LEU A 189 12.21 0.44 5.80
CA LEU A 189 10.92 0.20 5.17
C LEU A 189 10.34 1.48 4.55
N ALA A 190 10.48 2.62 5.23
CA ALA A 190 10.04 3.91 4.71
C ALA A 190 10.77 4.26 3.40
N ALA A 191 12.04 3.85 3.28
CA ALA A 191 12.85 4.04 2.08
C ALA A 191 12.51 3.04 0.96
N GLN A 192 12.19 1.78 1.29
CA GLN A 192 11.96 0.72 0.29
C GLN A 192 10.51 0.61 -0.20
N ALA A 193 9.52 0.99 0.62
CA ALA A 193 8.10 0.92 0.25
C ALA A 193 7.76 1.73 -1.01
N PRO A 194 8.27 2.97 -1.22
CA PRO A 194 8.05 3.71 -2.45
C PRO A 194 8.56 3.00 -3.71
N VAL A 195 9.67 2.27 -3.62
CA VAL A 195 10.24 1.50 -4.73
C VAL A 195 9.28 0.39 -5.16
N VAL A 196 8.73 -0.36 -4.20
CA VAL A 196 7.77 -1.43 -4.49
C VAL A 196 6.42 -0.88 -4.96
N VAL A 197 5.98 0.26 -4.42
CA VAL A 197 4.78 0.98 -4.93
C VAL A 197 4.95 1.33 -6.41
N GLU A 198 6.15 1.73 -6.84
CA GLU A 198 6.40 2.05 -8.24
C GLU A 198 6.30 0.81 -9.15
N GLU A 199 6.78 -0.35 -8.70
CA GLU A 199 6.59 -1.62 -9.42
C GLU A 199 5.10 -1.96 -9.58
N TRP A 200 4.30 -1.73 -8.53
CA TRP A 200 2.84 -1.86 -8.61
C TRP A 200 2.20 -0.86 -9.56
N ARG A 201 2.65 0.41 -9.58
CA ARG A 201 2.12 1.43 -10.51
C ARG A 201 2.43 1.10 -11.96
N ARG A 202 3.62 0.57 -12.24
CA ARG A 202 3.99 0.06 -13.58
C ARG A 202 3.08 -1.08 -14.01
N LEU A 203 2.71 -1.97 -13.10
CA LEU A 203 1.70 -3.00 -13.35
C LEU A 203 0.32 -2.38 -13.59
N THR A 204 -0.18 -1.49 -12.73
CA THR A 204 -1.52 -0.90 -12.89
C THR A 204 -1.64 -0.11 -14.19
N LYS A 205 -0.57 0.57 -14.63
CA LYS A 205 -0.48 1.17 -15.97
C LYS A 205 -0.76 0.13 -17.06
N ALA A 206 -0.11 -1.03 -17.00
CA ALA A 206 -0.32 -2.09 -17.98
C ALA A 206 -1.72 -2.73 -17.87
N LEU A 207 -2.26 -2.89 -16.66
CA LEU A 207 -3.57 -3.50 -16.41
C LEU A 207 -4.75 -2.64 -16.84
N VAL A 208 -4.57 -1.34 -17.07
CA VAL A 208 -5.64 -0.44 -17.51
C VAL A 208 -5.99 -0.64 -18.98
N TYR A 209 -5.07 -1.16 -19.78
CA TYR A 209 -5.31 -1.43 -21.21
C TYR A 209 -6.21 -2.65 -21.42
N ASP A 210 -6.97 -2.65 -22.52
CA ASP A 210 -7.67 -3.85 -22.97
C ASP A 210 -6.67 -4.82 -23.62
N HIS A 211 -6.67 -6.06 -23.14
CA HIS A 211 -5.76 -7.11 -23.59
C HIS A 211 -6.47 -8.20 -24.42
N SER A 212 -7.76 -8.00 -24.70
CA SER A 212 -8.63 -8.96 -25.42
C SER A 212 -8.44 -10.37 -24.87
N LEU A 213 -8.65 -10.53 -23.56
CA LEU A 213 -8.48 -11.79 -22.83
C LEU A 213 -9.73 -12.66 -22.92
N THR A 214 -9.57 -13.97 -22.77
CA THR A 214 -10.73 -14.86 -22.54
C THR A 214 -11.41 -14.47 -21.24
N PRO A 215 -12.72 -14.74 -21.06
CA PRO A 215 -13.45 -14.37 -19.85
C PRO A 215 -12.80 -14.87 -18.55
N VAL A 216 -12.24 -16.09 -18.56
CA VAL A 216 -11.55 -16.67 -17.39
C VAL A 216 -10.24 -15.92 -17.10
N LEU A 217 -9.43 -15.62 -18.12
CA LEU A 217 -8.21 -14.84 -17.93
C LEU A 217 -8.52 -13.39 -17.50
N ALA A 218 -9.61 -12.81 -18.00
CA ALA A 218 -10.09 -11.50 -17.61
C ALA A 218 -10.53 -11.46 -16.13
N GLU A 219 -11.23 -12.50 -15.64
CA GLU A 219 -11.60 -12.64 -14.24
C GLU A 219 -10.37 -12.63 -13.32
N ARG A 220 -9.35 -13.42 -13.67
CA ARG A 220 -8.11 -13.48 -12.89
C ARG A 220 -7.30 -12.20 -12.97
N MET A 221 -7.28 -11.55 -14.14
CA MET A 221 -6.70 -10.22 -14.28
C MET A 221 -7.40 -9.20 -13.37
N ASN A 222 -8.73 -9.27 -13.23
CA ASN A 222 -9.46 -8.41 -12.31
C ASN A 222 -9.10 -8.69 -10.84
N LEU A 223 -8.88 -9.95 -10.46
CA LEU A 223 -8.35 -10.31 -9.13
C LEU A 223 -6.96 -9.72 -8.90
N MET A 224 -6.03 -9.87 -9.85
CA MET A 224 -4.70 -9.25 -9.78
C MET A 224 -4.78 -7.73 -9.63
N ARG A 225 -5.68 -7.08 -10.36
CA ARG A 225 -5.89 -5.62 -10.29
C ARG A 225 -6.37 -5.20 -8.90
N ARG A 226 -7.34 -5.92 -8.31
CA ARG A 226 -7.84 -5.65 -6.95
C ARG A 226 -6.76 -5.87 -5.90
N ALA A 227 -5.99 -6.95 -6.01
CA ALA A 227 -4.88 -7.24 -5.11
C ALA A 227 -3.80 -6.15 -5.20
N ALA A 228 -3.47 -5.68 -6.41
CA ALA A 228 -2.53 -4.58 -6.61
C ALA A 228 -2.99 -3.30 -5.91
N TYR A 229 -4.27 -2.93 -6.00
CA TYR A 229 -4.79 -1.76 -5.29
C TYR A 229 -4.65 -1.89 -3.77
N LEU A 230 -4.99 -3.06 -3.21
CA LEU A 230 -4.82 -3.30 -1.77
C LEU A 230 -3.35 -3.23 -1.35
N ARG A 231 -2.43 -3.77 -2.16
CA ARG A 231 -0.99 -3.73 -1.89
C ARG A 231 -0.43 -2.32 -1.95
N ILE A 232 -0.77 -1.54 -2.98
CA ILE A 232 -0.38 -0.13 -3.08
C ILE A 232 -0.85 0.63 -1.82
N LYS A 233 -2.13 0.49 -1.47
CA LYS A 233 -2.70 1.17 -0.29
C LYS A 233 -2.01 0.74 1.00
N THR A 234 -1.76 -0.56 1.17
CA THR A 234 -1.05 -1.08 2.35
C THR A 234 0.35 -0.49 2.46
N LEU A 235 1.12 -0.51 1.37
CA LEU A 235 2.49 0.03 1.33
C LEU A 235 2.53 1.54 1.59
N GLN A 236 1.54 2.28 1.08
CA GLN A 236 1.41 3.72 1.34
C GLN A 236 1.08 4.03 2.80
N GLU A 237 0.14 3.31 3.41
CA GLU A 237 -0.19 3.48 4.82
C GLU A 237 0.99 3.11 5.72
N VAL A 238 1.70 2.03 5.37
CA VAL A 238 2.93 1.60 6.05
C VAL A 238 4.03 2.66 5.96
N ALA A 239 4.28 3.21 4.76
CA ALA A 239 5.26 4.29 4.57
C ALA A 239 4.85 5.55 5.34
N ARG A 240 3.55 5.91 5.32
CA ARG A 240 3.01 7.05 6.09
C ARG A 240 3.18 6.84 7.58
N HIS A 241 2.89 5.65 8.11
CA HIS A 241 3.07 5.35 9.53
C HIS A 241 4.54 5.44 9.93
N ALA A 242 5.43 4.83 9.13
CA ALA A 242 6.87 4.87 9.38
C ALA A 242 7.44 6.30 9.35
N GLN A 243 6.96 7.18 8.47
CA GLN A 243 7.38 8.59 8.40
C GLN A 243 6.89 9.45 9.57
N ASN A 244 5.80 9.05 10.22
CA ASN A 244 5.18 9.80 11.32
C ASN A 244 5.41 9.14 12.69
N ASP A 245 6.37 8.21 12.80
CA ASP A 245 6.65 7.41 14.00
C ASP A 245 5.40 6.73 14.59
N GLN A 246 4.45 6.34 13.73
CA GLN A 246 3.24 5.62 14.12
C GLN A 246 3.45 4.10 14.03
N PRO A 247 2.73 3.30 14.85
CA PRO A 247 2.82 1.85 14.78
C PRO A 247 2.45 1.30 13.40
N ILE A 248 3.37 0.58 12.74
CA ILE A 248 3.14 -0.02 11.42
C ILE A 248 2.19 -1.23 11.49
N LEU A 249 2.07 -1.87 12.65
CA LEU A 249 1.15 -3.00 12.91
C LEU A 249 -0.23 -2.51 13.38
N ASP A 250 -0.81 -1.58 12.64
CA ASP A 250 -2.16 -1.08 12.88
C ASP A 250 -3.23 -2.06 12.36
N PRO A 251 -4.39 -2.25 13.03
CA PRO A 251 -5.44 -3.16 12.58
C PRO A 251 -5.92 -2.90 11.14
N ASN A 252 -5.95 -1.64 10.69
CA ASN A 252 -6.33 -1.30 9.32
C ASN A 252 -5.27 -1.81 8.32
N ILE A 253 -3.98 -1.56 8.61
CA ILE A 253 -2.87 -2.05 7.77
C ILE A 253 -2.88 -3.58 7.70
N LEU A 254 -3.11 -4.25 8.83
CA LEU A 254 -3.23 -5.71 8.90
C LEU A 254 -4.42 -6.20 8.06
N SER A 255 -5.59 -5.57 8.19
CA SER A 255 -6.78 -5.94 7.41
C SER A 255 -6.58 -5.82 5.89
N LEU A 256 -5.88 -4.77 5.44
CA LEU A 256 -5.54 -4.55 4.02
C LEU A 256 -4.54 -5.61 3.53
N ARG A 257 -3.52 -5.88 4.35
CA ARG A 257 -2.52 -6.93 4.07
C ARG A 257 -3.18 -8.30 3.96
N ASP A 258 -4.08 -8.64 4.87
CA ASP A 258 -4.76 -9.93 4.90
C ASP A 258 -5.71 -10.06 3.70
N SER A 259 -6.45 -9.00 3.38
CA SER A 259 -7.31 -8.95 2.19
C SER A 259 -6.50 -9.17 0.90
N ALA A 260 -5.34 -8.51 0.77
CA ALA A 260 -4.46 -8.72 -0.38
C ALA A 260 -3.91 -10.16 -0.43
N THR A 261 -3.56 -10.72 0.73
CA THR A 261 -3.04 -12.09 0.86
C THR A 261 -4.10 -13.13 0.49
N HIS A 262 -5.35 -12.91 0.89
CA HIS A 262 -6.48 -13.76 0.49
C HIS A 262 -6.69 -13.72 -1.04
N MET A 263 -6.56 -12.55 -1.68
CA MET A 263 -6.63 -12.46 -3.15
C MET A 263 -5.45 -13.18 -3.82
N ARG A 264 -4.23 -13.05 -3.30
CA ARG A 264 -3.07 -13.81 -3.76
C ARG A 264 -3.32 -15.32 -3.72
N GLU A 265 -3.91 -15.81 -2.63
CA GLU A 265 -4.23 -17.22 -2.46
C GLU A 265 -5.30 -17.68 -3.44
N SER A 266 -6.34 -16.87 -3.67
CA SER A 266 -7.38 -17.18 -4.66
C SER A 266 -6.83 -17.39 -6.08
N LEU A 267 -5.76 -16.67 -6.46
CA LEU A 267 -5.08 -16.86 -7.74
C LEU A 267 -4.38 -18.22 -7.82
N LEU A 268 -3.90 -18.75 -6.69
CA LEU A 268 -3.13 -19.99 -6.61
C LEU A 268 -4.00 -21.25 -6.36
N SER A 269 -5.23 -21.10 -5.86
CA SER A 269 -6.05 -22.22 -5.36
C SER A 269 -7.54 -22.21 -5.80
N ARG A 270 -7.84 -21.82 -7.05
CA ARG A 270 -9.21 -21.78 -7.61
C ARG A 270 -10.03 -23.04 -7.33
N GLU A 271 -9.47 -24.23 -7.52
CA GLU A 271 -10.18 -25.49 -7.27
C GLU A 271 -10.57 -25.66 -5.80
N GLN A 272 -9.74 -25.21 -4.85
CA GLN A 272 -10.06 -25.27 -3.42
C GLN A 272 -11.23 -24.34 -3.09
N GLN A 273 -11.28 -23.14 -3.66
CA GLN A 273 -12.42 -22.23 -3.49
C GLN A 273 -13.72 -22.75 -4.12
N LEU A 274 -13.67 -23.28 -5.35
CA LEU A 274 -14.85 -23.90 -5.98
C LEU A 274 -15.38 -25.08 -5.15
N ASN A 275 -14.48 -25.89 -4.59
CA ASN A 275 -14.85 -27.01 -3.73
C ASN A 275 -15.44 -26.53 -2.38
N GLN A 276 -14.92 -25.46 -1.80
CA GLN A 276 -15.50 -24.84 -0.60
C GLN A 276 -16.90 -24.28 -0.87
N MET A 277 -17.09 -23.55 -1.98
CA MET A 277 -18.41 -23.03 -2.36
C MET A 277 -19.42 -24.14 -2.63
N ARG A 278 -19.03 -25.22 -3.33
CA ARG A 278 -19.90 -26.38 -3.51
C ARG A 278 -20.28 -27.02 -2.17
N ARG A 279 -19.34 -27.13 -1.22
CA ARG A 279 -19.63 -27.66 0.12
C ARG A 279 -20.60 -26.77 0.90
N MET A 280 -20.46 -25.45 0.81
CA MET A 280 -21.37 -24.51 1.48
C MET A 280 -22.78 -24.54 0.89
N VAL A 281 -22.92 -24.72 -0.44
CA VAL A 281 -24.23 -24.84 -1.10
C VAL A 281 -24.92 -26.17 -0.74
N ILE A 282 -24.17 -27.27 -0.57
CA ILE A 282 -24.73 -28.57 -0.16
C ILE A 282 -25.12 -28.60 1.33
N GLN A 283 -24.58 -27.69 2.15
CA GLN A 283 -24.87 -27.57 3.58
C GLN A 283 -25.87 -26.45 3.91
N ALA A 284 -26.38 -25.72 2.92
CA ALA A 284 -27.47 -24.77 3.12
C ALA A 284 -28.80 -25.55 3.23
N PRO A 285 -29.51 -25.47 4.37
CA PRO A 285 -30.75 -26.21 4.63
C PRO A 285 -31.93 -25.77 3.76
#